data_AF-M1MQG9-F1
#
_entry.id   AF-M1MQG9-F1
#
_cell.length_a   1.000
_cell.length_b   1.000
_cell.length_c   1.000
_cell.angle_alpha   90.00
_cell.angle_beta   90.00
_cell.angle_gamma   90.00
#
_symmetry.space_group_name_H-M   'P 1'
#
loop_
_entity.id
_entity.type
_entity.pdbx_description
1 polymer ?
#
loop_
_entity_poly.entity_id
_entity_poly.type
_entity_poly.pdbx_seq_one_letter_code
_entity_poly.pdbx_strand_id
1 'polypeptide(L)'
;MPVYRLPKEIIFPNPELSEEDGLLAIGGDLSLDRLLLAYCNGIFPWYNEGEPILWWCPKPRFILIPKEINISKSMKKIIKRDIFKVTFNADFEGVINNCKHIREDNNEETWISDDMKAAYINLFNNGYAMSVETYLDEELVGGLYGVKIGKCFFGESMFSKVSNSSKIALIKLAEKLYNEDYLFIDCQMQTKHLESMGGKFVDWNTFKNLLSNGLEEIYLDKK
;
A
#
# COMPACT_ATOMS: atom_id res chain seq x y z
N MET A 1 -22.76 2.98 14.19
CA MET A 1 -23.64 2.34 13.19
C MET A 1 -23.24 0.84 13.16
N PRO A 2 -23.75 -0.05 12.28
CA PRO A 2 -23.44 -1.48 12.38
C PRO A 2 -22.06 -1.82 11.78
N VAL A 3 -21.15 -2.33 12.60
CA VAL A 3 -19.96 -3.05 12.12
C VAL A 3 -20.37 -4.45 11.67
N TYR A 4 -20.11 -4.80 10.41
CA TYR A 4 -20.57 -6.07 9.83
C TYR A 4 -19.65 -7.23 10.22
N ARG A 5 -20.21 -8.35 10.66
CA ARG A 5 -19.43 -9.59 10.84
C ARG A 5 -19.35 -10.34 9.51
N LEU A 6 -18.14 -10.58 9.00
CA LEU A 6 -17.96 -11.32 7.76
C LEU A 6 -18.28 -12.81 7.96
N PRO A 7 -18.99 -13.44 7.00
CA PRO A 7 -19.21 -14.87 7.01
C PRO A 7 -18.02 -15.61 6.37
N LYS A 8 -18.13 -16.93 6.22
CA LYS A 8 -17.06 -17.75 5.60
C LYS A 8 -16.94 -17.50 4.10
N GLU A 9 -18.04 -17.15 3.44
CA GLU A 9 -18.05 -16.79 2.03
C GLU A 9 -17.18 -15.55 1.78
N ILE A 10 -16.57 -15.52 0.58
CA ILE A 10 -15.72 -14.41 0.13
C ILE A 10 -16.62 -13.27 -0.36
N ILE A 11 -17.14 -12.49 0.60
CA ILE A 11 -18.01 -11.32 0.35
C ILE A 11 -17.66 -10.19 1.32
N PHE A 12 -17.97 -8.96 0.91
CA PHE A 12 -17.93 -7.77 1.77
C PHE A 12 -19.26 -7.00 1.70
N PRO A 13 -19.66 -6.30 2.78
CA PRO A 13 -20.73 -5.31 2.70
C PRO A 13 -20.36 -4.17 1.73
N ASN A 14 -21.37 -3.42 1.28
CA ASN A 14 -21.13 -2.25 0.43
C ASN A 14 -20.18 -1.27 1.15
N PRO A 15 -19.04 -0.88 0.54
CA PRO A 15 -18.08 0.05 1.15
C PRO A 15 -18.70 1.37 1.58
N GLU A 16 -19.78 1.83 0.94
CA GLU A 16 -20.51 3.06 1.31
C GLU A 16 -21.08 3.02 2.73
N LEU A 17 -21.27 1.83 3.31
CA LEU A 17 -21.82 1.61 4.65
C LEU A 17 -20.77 1.66 5.77
N SER A 18 -19.50 1.98 5.47
CA SER A 18 -18.48 2.17 6.51
C SER A 18 -18.85 3.29 7.48
N GLU A 19 -18.39 3.19 8.72
CA GLU A 19 -18.42 4.28 9.69
C GLU A 19 -17.61 5.50 9.21
N GLU A 20 -17.73 6.63 9.92
CA GLU A 20 -17.05 7.89 9.57
C GLU A 20 -15.52 7.75 9.54
N ASP A 21 -14.97 6.93 10.43
CA ASP A 21 -13.53 6.60 10.48
C ASP A 21 -13.12 5.57 9.41
N GLY A 22 -14.09 4.98 8.72
CA GLY A 22 -13.90 3.97 7.71
C GLY A 22 -14.08 2.53 8.19
N LEU A 23 -14.31 2.24 9.47
CA LEU A 23 -14.52 0.86 9.92
C LEU A 23 -15.76 0.27 9.23
N LEU A 24 -15.61 -0.89 8.61
CA LEU A 24 -16.67 -1.52 7.82
C LEU A 24 -17.05 -2.89 8.37
N ALA A 25 -16.07 -3.76 8.60
CA ALA A 25 -16.35 -5.15 8.94
C ALA A 25 -15.31 -5.76 9.88
N ILE A 26 -15.69 -6.88 10.51
CA ILE A 26 -14.91 -7.65 11.47
C ILE A 26 -14.93 -9.14 11.13
N GLY A 27 -13.80 -9.82 11.34
CA GLY A 27 -13.65 -11.27 11.15
C GLY A 27 -13.32 -11.66 9.71
N GLY A 28 -13.71 -12.89 9.34
CA GLY A 28 -13.27 -13.52 8.10
C GLY A 28 -11.87 -14.15 8.26
N ASP A 29 -11.03 -13.98 7.25
CA ASP A 29 -9.69 -14.55 7.15
C ASP A 29 -8.80 -13.64 6.27
N LEU A 30 -7.50 -13.93 6.18
CA LEU A 30 -6.58 -13.24 5.26
C LEU A 30 -6.27 -14.10 4.03
N SER A 31 -7.26 -14.86 3.53
CA SER A 31 -7.09 -15.65 2.32
C SER A 31 -6.85 -14.75 1.11
N LEU A 32 -6.12 -15.29 0.11
CA LEU A 32 -5.79 -14.58 -1.12
C LEU A 32 -7.03 -13.94 -1.77
N ASP A 33 -8.07 -14.75 -1.99
CA ASP A 33 -9.29 -14.31 -2.67
C ASP A 33 -10.03 -13.22 -1.89
N ARG A 34 -10.05 -13.29 -0.54
CA ARG A 34 -10.68 -12.26 0.29
C ARG A 34 -9.92 -10.95 0.24
N LEU A 35 -8.60 -10.99 0.31
CA LEU A 35 -7.77 -9.79 0.20
C LEU A 35 -7.96 -9.13 -1.17
N LEU A 36 -7.89 -9.90 -2.25
CA LEU A 36 -8.13 -9.38 -3.59
C LEU A 36 -9.52 -8.75 -3.72
N LEU A 37 -10.56 -9.41 -3.19
CA LEU A 37 -11.90 -8.84 -3.17
C LEU A 37 -11.96 -7.54 -2.37
N ALA A 38 -11.29 -7.47 -1.22
CA ALA A 38 -11.23 -6.27 -0.40
C ALA A 38 -10.62 -5.09 -1.18
N TYR A 39 -9.42 -5.27 -1.73
CA TYR A 39 -8.72 -4.22 -2.50
C TYR A 39 -9.51 -3.78 -3.74
N CYS A 40 -10.13 -4.71 -4.46
CA CYS A 40 -11.01 -4.40 -5.59
C CYS A 40 -12.24 -3.55 -5.19
N ASN A 41 -12.57 -3.47 -3.90
CA ASN A 41 -13.65 -2.64 -3.36
C ASN A 41 -13.14 -1.44 -2.54
N GLY A 42 -11.83 -1.17 -2.54
CA GLY A 42 -11.24 -0.06 -1.75
C GLY A 42 -11.11 -0.36 -0.25
N ILE A 43 -11.30 -1.62 0.13
CA ILE A 43 -11.25 -2.10 1.50
C ILE A 43 -9.86 -2.68 1.77
N PHE A 44 -9.31 -2.43 2.97
CA PHE A 44 -8.05 -3.04 3.41
C PHE A 44 -8.15 -3.54 4.84
N PRO A 45 -7.40 -4.60 5.20
CA PRO A 45 -7.31 -5.08 6.58
C PRO A 45 -6.36 -4.18 7.38
N TRP A 46 -6.74 -3.83 8.60
CA TRP A 46 -5.84 -3.14 9.53
C TRP A 46 -6.28 -3.39 10.97
N TYR A 47 -5.46 -4.08 11.75
CA TYR A 47 -5.77 -4.47 13.12
C TYR A 47 -4.47 -4.76 13.89
N ASN A 48 -4.50 -4.60 15.21
CA ASN A 48 -3.37 -4.89 16.08
C ASN A 48 -3.33 -6.37 16.49
N GLU A 49 -2.17 -6.83 16.95
CA GLU A 49 -2.04 -8.19 17.48
C GLU A 49 -2.99 -8.42 18.68
N GLY A 50 -3.71 -9.54 18.67
CA GLY A 50 -4.75 -9.84 19.66
C GLY A 50 -6.13 -9.27 19.34
N GLU A 51 -6.25 -8.35 18.38
CA GLU A 51 -7.53 -7.91 17.86
C GLU A 51 -8.06 -8.88 16.79
N PRO A 52 -9.39 -8.99 16.63
CA PRO A 52 -9.96 -9.65 15.46
C PRO A 52 -9.59 -8.88 14.18
N ILE A 53 -9.60 -9.56 13.04
CA ILE A 53 -9.38 -8.91 11.73
C ILE A 53 -10.42 -7.80 11.55
N LEU A 54 -9.97 -6.57 11.34
CA LEU A 54 -10.81 -5.41 11.03
C LEU A 54 -10.57 -4.96 9.59
N TRP A 55 -11.63 -4.56 8.92
CA TRP A 55 -11.64 -4.13 7.53
C TRP A 55 -12.13 -2.71 7.39
N TRP A 56 -11.38 -1.88 6.67
CA TRP A 56 -11.53 -0.44 6.64
C TRP A 56 -11.72 0.09 5.22
N CYS A 57 -12.54 1.12 5.10
CA CYS A 57 -12.80 1.87 3.89
C CYS A 57 -13.02 3.36 4.20
N PRO A 58 -11.99 4.09 4.66
CA PRO A 58 -12.09 5.51 4.99
C PRO A 58 -12.52 6.37 3.80
N LYS A 59 -13.31 7.41 4.10
CA LYS A 59 -13.81 8.41 3.16
C LYS A 59 -13.65 9.81 3.79
N PRO A 60 -13.08 10.81 3.10
CA PRO A 60 -12.41 10.77 1.79
C PRO A 60 -11.17 9.86 1.77
N ARG A 61 -10.65 9.54 0.58
CA ARG A 61 -9.49 8.66 0.43
C ARG A 61 -8.22 9.46 0.13
N PHE A 62 -7.12 9.13 0.79
CA PHE A 62 -5.83 9.78 0.55
C PHE A 62 -5.03 9.00 -0.48
N ILE A 63 -4.68 9.64 -1.60
CA ILE A 63 -3.98 9.00 -2.72
C ILE A 63 -2.80 9.84 -3.20
N LEU A 64 -1.91 9.24 -3.99
CA LEU A 64 -0.89 9.92 -4.76
C LEU A 64 -1.06 9.54 -6.24
N ILE A 65 -1.07 10.54 -7.13
CA ILE A 65 -1.06 10.28 -8.58
C ILE A 65 0.40 10.16 -9.02
N PRO A 66 0.85 9.04 -9.63
CA PRO A 66 2.26 8.82 -9.94
C PRO A 66 2.94 9.98 -10.67
N LYS A 67 2.26 10.57 -11.66
CA LYS A 67 2.73 11.74 -12.43
C LYS A 67 2.91 13.01 -11.59
N GLU A 68 2.16 13.14 -10.49
CA GLU A 68 2.12 14.34 -9.65
C GLU A 68 3.11 14.28 -8.48
N ILE A 69 3.98 13.26 -8.42
CA ILE A 69 4.94 13.14 -7.33
C ILE A 69 5.83 14.38 -7.20
N ASN A 70 5.83 14.98 -6.01
CA ASN A 70 6.58 16.18 -5.73
C ASN A 70 8.01 15.83 -5.27
N ILE A 71 8.97 16.05 -6.16
CA ILE A 71 10.40 15.84 -5.87
C ILE A 71 11.03 17.17 -5.48
N SER A 72 11.33 17.34 -4.18
CA SER A 72 11.97 18.54 -3.66
C SER A 72 13.36 18.78 -4.28
N LYS A 73 13.84 20.04 -4.26
CA LYS A 73 15.16 20.40 -4.78
C LYS A 73 16.30 19.62 -4.09
N SER A 74 16.19 19.35 -2.78
CA SER A 74 17.17 18.56 -2.05
C SER A 74 17.14 17.09 -2.48
N MET A 75 15.95 16.52 -2.69
CA MET A 75 15.81 15.16 -3.21
C MET A 75 16.40 15.00 -4.61
N LYS A 76 16.20 15.97 -5.52
CA LYS A 76 16.83 15.95 -6.85
C LYS A 76 18.35 15.89 -6.78
N LYS A 77 18.97 16.59 -5.82
CA LYS A 77 20.42 16.52 -5.60
C LYS A 77 20.86 15.14 -5.11
N ILE A 78 20.09 14.53 -4.21
CA ILE A 78 20.40 13.18 -3.70
C ILE A 78 20.30 12.15 -4.82
N ILE A 79 19.21 12.16 -5.60
CA ILE A 79 19.03 11.28 -6.76
C ILE A 79 20.20 11.42 -7.74
N LYS A 80 20.63 12.66 -8.02
CA LYS A 80 21.77 12.92 -8.92
C LYS A 80 23.11 12.37 -8.42
N ARG A 81 23.27 12.17 -7.10
CA ARG A 81 24.50 11.57 -6.54
C ARG A 81 24.58 10.07 -6.79
N ASP A 82 23.46 9.43 -7.13
CA ASP A 82 23.38 8.01 -7.49
C ASP A 82 24.01 7.05 -6.46
N ILE A 83 23.88 7.40 -5.18
CA ILE A 83 24.45 6.62 -4.07
C ILE A 83 23.58 5.45 -3.63
N PHE A 84 22.29 5.46 -4.00
CA PHE A 84 21.34 4.44 -3.61
C PHE A 84 21.04 3.56 -4.81
N LYS A 85 21.17 2.25 -4.64
CA LYS A 85 20.70 1.27 -5.63
C LYS A 85 19.25 0.93 -5.32
N VAL A 86 18.37 1.08 -6.31
CA VAL A 86 16.96 0.72 -6.17
C VAL A 86 16.64 -0.51 -6.99
N THR A 87 15.98 -1.48 -6.38
CA THR A 87 15.47 -2.67 -7.06
C THR A 87 13.97 -2.82 -6.82
N PHE A 88 13.36 -3.74 -7.56
CA PHE A 88 11.96 -4.09 -7.43
C PHE A 88 11.85 -5.61 -7.26
N ASN A 89 11.04 -6.04 -6.30
CA ASN A 89 10.76 -7.46 -6.03
C ASN A 89 12.00 -8.32 -5.74
N ALA A 90 13.11 -7.70 -5.35
CA ALA A 90 14.36 -8.44 -5.08
C ALA A 90 14.34 -9.10 -3.69
N ASP A 91 13.68 -8.45 -2.72
CA ASP A 91 13.65 -8.90 -1.32
C ASP A 91 12.36 -8.45 -0.61
N PHE A 92 11.22 -8.97 -1.05
CA PHE A 92 9.91 -8.62 -0.49
C PHE A 92 9.83 -8.94 1.02
N GLU A 93 10.33 -10.11 1.41
CA GLU A 93 10.37 -10.53 2.82
C GLU A 93 11.25 -9.61 3.66
N GLY A 94 12.43 -9.23 3.17
CA GLY A 94 13.29 -8.26 3.83
C GLY A 94 12.58 -6.92 4.03
N VAL A 95 11.86 -6.42 3.03
CA VAL A 95 11.11 -5.15 3.14
C VAL A 95 10.02 -5.23 4.21
N ILE A 96 9.12 -6.22 4.16
CA ILE A 96 8.02 -6.32 5.12
C ILE A 96 8.51 -6.56 6.55
N ASN A 97 9.58 -7.36 6.73
CA ASN A 97 10.21 -7.55 8.04
C ASN A 97 10.77 -6.23 8.58
N ASN A 98 11.49 -5.45 7.76
CA ASN A 98 12.03 -4.17 8.22
C ASN A 98 10.93 -3.13 8.52
N CYS A 99 9.78 -3.17 7.83
CA CYS A 99 8.62 -2.34 8.18
C CYS A 99 8.07 -2.66 9.58
N LYS A 100 8.10 -3.93 10.00
CA LYS A 100 7.74 -4.34 11.37
C LYS A 100 8.81 -3.89 12.37
N HIS A 101 10.06 -4.27 12.14
CA HIS A 101 11.16 -4.06 13.08
C HIS A 101 11.41 -2.58 13.39
N ILE A 102 11.34 -1.69 12.40
CA ILE A 102 11.55 -0.25 12.62
C ILE A 102 10.49 0.36 13.55
N ARG A 103 9.25 -0.16 13.52
CA ARG A 103 8.19 0.28 14.45
C ARG A 103 8.47 -0.22 15.86
N GLU A 104 8.85 -1.49 15.98
CA GLU A 104 9.22 -2.11 17.27
C GLU A 104 10.42 -1.38 17.92
N ASP A 105 11.47 -1.10 17.15
CA ASP A 105 12.65 -0.35 17.60
C ASP A 105 12.29 1.06 18.10
N ASN A 106 11.25 1.68 17.52
CA ASN A 106 10.73 2.98 17.93
C ASN A 106 9.70 2.90 19.08
N ASN A 107 9.41 1.71 19.61
CA ASN A 107 8.34 1.45 20.58
C ASN A 107 6.94 1.89 20.10
N GLU A 108 6.69 1.74 18.80
CA GLU A 108 5.38 1.98 18.17
C GLU A 108 4.60 0.68 18.04
N GLU A 109 3.27 0.75 18.15
CA GLU A 109 2.41 -0.38 17.80
C GLU A 109 2.58 -0.74 16.31
N THR A 110 2.57 -2.04 16.02
CA THR A 110 2.67 -2.57 14.67
C THR A 110 1.48 -3.48 14.37
N TRP A 111 0.82 -3.20 13.25
CA TRP A 111 -0.24 -4.05 12.71
C TRP A 111 0.31 -5.23 11.88
N ILE A 112 1.62 -5.23 11.61
CA ILE A 112 2.30 -6.27 10.82
C ILE A 112 2.58 -7.47 11.73
N SER A 113 1.50 -8.17 12.09
CA SER A 113 1.56 -9.48 12.75
C SER A 113 2.14 -10.54 11.81
N ASP A 114 2.46 -11.73 12.34
CA ASP A 114 2.95 -12.83 11.51
C ASP A 114 1.88 -13.33 10.50
N ASP A 115 0.60 -13.26 10.85
CA ASP A 115 -0.51 -13.57 9.94
C ASP A 115 -0.60 -12.57 8.78
N MET A 116 -0.52 -11.27 9.07
CA MET A 116 -0.48 -10.24 8.04
C MET A 116 0.73 -10.44 7.13
N LYS A 117 1.91 -10.65 7.70
CA LYS A 117 3.13 -10.91 6.94
C LYS A 117 2.96 -12.11 6.00
N ALA A 118 2.46 -13.23 6.49
CA ALA A 118 2.21 -14.42 5.69
C ALA A 118 1.21 -14.14 4.55
N ALA A 119 0.18 -13.35 4.81
CA ALA A 119 -0.83 -13.00 3.81
C ALA A 119 -0.27 -12.12 2.67
N TYR A 120 0.55 -11.11 2.97
CA TYR A 120 1.18 -10.28 1.94
C TYR A 120 2.28 -11.02 1.17
N ILE A 121 3.02 -11.92 1.81
CA ILE A 121 3.95 -12.82 1.11
C ILE A 121 3.17 -13.74 0.16
N ASN A 122 2.00 -14.24 0.58
CA ASN A 122 1.13 -15.03 -0.29
C ASN A 122 0.62 -14.20 -1.49
N LEU A 123 0.24 -12.94 -1.30
CA LEU A 123 -0.09 -12.02 -2.39
C LEU A 123 1.09 -11.81 -3.34
N PHE A 124 2.31 -11.62 -2.81
CA PHE A 124 3.53 -11.46 -3.60
C PHE A 124 3.82 -12.70 -4.46
N ASN A 125 3.77 -13.89 -3.86
CA ASN A 125 4.00 -15.17 -4.53
C ASN A 125 2.97 -15.45 -5.64
N ASN A 126 1.77 -14.88 -5.54
CA ASN A 126 0.73 -14.95 -6.57
C ASN A 126 0.75 -13.76 -7.55
N GLY A 127 1.76 -12.88 -7.49
CA GLY A 127 1.93 -11.77 -8.42
C GLY A 127 1.04 -10.55 -8.15
N TYR A 128 0.38 -10.49 -7.00
CA TYR A 128 -0.52 -9.40 -6.60
C TYR A 128 0.10 -8.41 -5.63
N ALA A 129 1.31 -8.65 -5.12
CA ALA A 129 2.06 -7.64 -4.39
C ALA A 129 3.40 -7.38 -5.07
N MET A 130 4.02 -6.25 -4.72
CA MET A 130 5.37 -5.91 -5.13
C MET A 130 6.07 -5.10 -4.06
N SER A 131 7.40 -5.15 -4.07
CA SER A 131 8.27 -4.38 -3.19
C SER A 131 9.21 -3.50 -4.00
N VAL A 132 9.70 -2.45 -3.34
CA VAL A 132 10.79 -1.59 -3.80
C VAL A 132 11.83 -1.58 -2.70
N GLU A 133 13.06 -1.94 -3.05
CA GLU A 133 14.17 -2.01 -2.13
C GLU A 133 15.15 -0.87 -2.43
N THR A 134 15.63 -0.19 -1.38
CA THR A 134 16.68 0.83 -1.47
C THR A 134 17.91 0.34 -0.73
N TYR A 135 18.99 0.11 -1.46
CA TYR A 135 20.28 -0.32 -0.93
C TYR A 135 21.31 0.81 -0.88
N LEU A 136 22.15 0.78 0.15
CA LEU A 136 23.37 1.58 0.27
C LEU A 136 24.48 0.63 0.70
N ASP A 137 25.59 0.59 -0.05
CA ASP A 137 26.72 -0.31 0.23
C ASP A 137 26.29 -1.77 0.46
N GLU A 138 25.41 -2.28 -0.41
CA GLU A 138 24.81 -3.63 -0.36
C GLU A 138 23.82 -3.90 0.80
N GLU A 139 23.67 -2.96 1.74
CA GLU A 139 22.71 -3.09 2.84
C GLU A 139 21.33 -2.58 2.46
N LEU A 140 20.28 -3.33 2.84
CA LEU A 140 18.89 -2.91 2.68
C LEU A 140 18.56 -1.81 3.72
N VAL A 141 18.59 -0.55 3.28
CA VAL A 141 18.47 0.64 4.14
C VAL A 141 17.12 1.33 4.08
N GLY A 142 16.26 0.97 3.14
CA GLY A 142 14.89 1.46 3.06
C GLY A 142 14.10 0.71 2.00
N GLY A 143 12.80 0.96 1.96
CA GLY A 143 11.93 0.30 1.00
C GLY A 143 10.47 0.48 1.34
N LEU A 144 9.63 -0.05 0.47
CA LEU A 144 8.19 -0.12 0.64
C LEU A 144 7.63 -1.34 -0.06
N TYR A 145 6.44 -1.76 0.35
CA TYR A 145 5.69 -2.78 -0.35
C TYR A 145 4.23 -2.37 -0.50
N GLY A 146 3.56 -2.99 -1.45
CA GLY A 146 2.15 -2.76 -1.69
C GLY A 146 1.51 -3.82 -2.55
N VAL A 147 0.18 -3.76 -2.63
CA VAL A 147 -0.65 -4.63 -3.47
C VAL A 147 -0.87 -3.96 -4.82
N LYS A 148 -0.80 -4.71 -5.91
CA LYS A 148 -1.03 -4.23 -7.27
C LYS A 148 -2.14 -5.04 -7.92
N ILE A 149 -3.17 -4.35 -8.41
CA ILE A 149 -4.32 -4.96 -9.07
C ILE A 149 -4.71 -4.06 -10.25
N GLY A 150 -4.59 -4.57 -11.47
CA GLY A 150 -4.73 -3.74 -12.68
C GLY A 150 -3.78 -2.54 -12.65
N LYS A 151 -4.32 -1.35 -12.91
CA LYS A 151 -3.60 -0.06 -12.84
C LYS A 151 -3.73 0.66 -11.50
N CYS A 152 -4.07 -0.09 -10.45
CA CYS A 152 -4.13 0.40 -9.08
C CYS A 152 -2.96 -0.16 -8.26
N PHE A 153 -2.28 0.70 -7.52
CA PHE A 153 -1.29 0.30 -6.53
C PHE A 153 -1.76 0.73 -5.14
N PHE A 154 -1.72 -0.16 -4.16
CA PHE A 154 -2.11 0.09 -2.78
C PHE A 154 -0.86 0.01 -1.91
N GLY A 155 -0.35 1.16 -1.45
CA GLY A 155 0.88 1.20 -0.64
C GLY A 155 0.60 0.75 0.78
N GLU A 156 1.27 -0.30 1.26
CA GLU A 156 0.94 -0.87 2.56
C GLU A 156 1.82 -0.29 3.67
N SER A 157 3.13 -0.36 3.47
CA SER A 157 4.08 0.18 4.43
C SER A 157 5.40 0.53 3.79
N MET A 158 6.16 1.36 4.49
CA MET A 158 7.51 1.74 4.11
C MET A 158 8.39 1.86 5.35
N PHE A 159 9.69 1.66 5.18
CA PHE A 159 10.68 1.81 6.23
C PHE A 159 11.91 2.57 5.73
N SER A 160 12.67 3.13 6.67
CA SER A 160 13.88 3.88 6.39
C SER A 160 14.85 3.76 7.56
N LYS A 161 15.99 3.11 7.34
CA LYS A 161 17.14 3.08 8.27
C LYS A 161 18.07 4.27 8.05
N VAL A 162 18.19 4.71 6.80
CA VAL A 162 19.03 5.86 6.41
C VAL A 162 18.17 6.96 5.80
N SER A 163 18.51 8.21 6.10
CA SER A 163 17.78 9.37 5.61
C SER A 163 17.56 9.34 4.09
N ASN A 164 16.31 9.57 3.68
CA ASN A 164 15.85 9.61 2.28
C ASN A 164 15.74 8.26 1.55
N SER A 165 16.05 7.14 2.21
CA SER A 165 15.97 5.81 1.59
C SER A 165 14.53 5.43 1.17
N SER A 166 13.53 5.63 2.04
CA SER A 166 12.10 5.41 1.73
C SER A 166 11.56 6.41 0.71
N LYS A 167 12.03 7.67 0.74
CA LYS A 167 11.66 8.70 -0.24
C LYS A 167 12.08 8.31 -1.63
N ILE A 168 13.30 7.79 -1.77
CA ILE A 168 13.82 7.32 -3.05
C ILE A 168 13.02 6.10 -3.54
N ALA A 169 12.68 5.16 -2.65
CA ALA A 169 11.82 4.04 -2.99
C ALA A 169 10.47 4.52 -3.56
N LEU A 170 9.79 5.45 -2.87
CA LEU A 170 8.52 6.02 -3.34
C LEU A 170 8.65 6.79 -4.65
N ILE A 171 9.74 7.55 -4.83
CA ILE A 171 10.00 8.27 -6.09
C ILE A 171 10.18 7.29 -7.25
N LYS A 172 11.00 6.25 -7.06
CA LYS A 172 11.24 5.23 -8.09
C LYS A 172 10.01 4.38 -8.36
N LEU A 173 9.20 4.09 -7.34
CA LEU A 173 7.90 3.48 -7.53
C LEU A 173 7.02 4.36 -8.42
N ALA A 174 6.82 5.63 -8.07
CA ALA A 174 5.96 6.53 -8.83
C ALA A 174 6.44 6.73 -10.27
N GLU A 175 7.75 6.83 -10.51
CA GLU A 175 8.34 6.87 -11.85
C GLU A 175 7.99 5.61 -12.65
N LYS A 176 8.16 4.41 -12.05
CA LYS A 176 7.81 3.13 -12.69
C LYS A 176 6.32 3.04 -13.00
N LEU A 177 5.48 3.31 -11.99
CA LEU A 177 4.02 3.25 -12.10
C LEU A 177 3.48 4.24 -13.15
N TYR A 178 4.04 5.44 -13.22
CA TYR A 178 3.69 6.40 -14.26
C TYR A 178 4.01 5.88 -15.67
N ASN A 179 5.17 5.25 -15.87
CA ASN A 179 5.56 4.68 -17.16
C ASN A 179 4.76 3.42 -17.54
N GLU A 180 4.09 2.81 -16.55
CA GLU A 180 3.22 1.64 -16.73
C GLU A 180 1.73 2.02 -16.68
N ASP A 181 1.41 3.31 -16.83
CA ASP A 181 0.05 3.85 -16.90
C ASP A 181 -0.83 3.55 -15.66
N TYR A 182 -0.22 3.39 -14.49
CA TYR A 182 -0.97 3.28 -13.23
C TYR A 182 -1.68 4.60 -12.91
N LEU A 183 -2.93 4.48 -12.46
CA LEU A 183 -3.81 5.62 -12.23
C LEU A 183 -3.54 6.32 -10.89
N PHE A 184 -3.27 5.54 -9.84
CA PHE A 184 -3.02 6.06 -8.51
C PHE A 184 -2.22 5.07 -7.64
N ILE A 185 -1.64 5.63 -6.57
CA ILE A 185 -1.13 4.94 -5.40
C ILE A 185 -2.09 5.25 -4.25
N ASP A 186 -2.80 4.26 -3.72
CA ASP A 186 -3.54 4.38 -2.47
C ASP A 186 -2.53 4.52 -1.33
N CYS A 187 -2.73 5.53 -0.51
CA CYS A 187 -1.90 5.81 0.65
C CYS A 187 -2.64 5.51 1.95
N GLN A 188 -3.94 5.17 1.88
CA GLN A 188 -4.87 4.84 2.97
C GLN A 188 -4.97 5.95 4.02
N MET A 189 -3.91 6.17 4.78
CA MET A 189 -3.76 7.16 5.83
C MET A 189 -2.91 8.34 5.37
N GLN A 190 -3.38 9.55 5.68
CA GLN A 190 -2.60 10.77 5.44
C GLN A 190 -1.43 10.84 6.42
N THR A 191 -0.26 11.17 5.89
CA THR A 191 0.91 11.56 6.69
C THR A 191 1.52 12.83 6.11
N LYS A 192 2.11 13.67 6.98
CA LYS A 192 2.87 14.86 6.55
C LYS A 192 3.94 14.50 5.52
N HIS A 193 4.52 13.31 5.65
CA HIS A 193 5.51 12.82 4.71
C HIS A 193 4.91 12.63 3.32
N LEU A 194 3.82 11.86 3.18
CA LEU A 194 3.19 11.60 1.88
C LEU A 194 2.56 12.86 1.27
N GLU A 195 1.98 13.72 2.09
CA GLU A 195 1.47 15.03 1.65
C GLU A 195 2.57 15.89 1.03
N SER A 196 3.75 15.96 1.67
CA SER A 196 4.90 16.69 1.09
C SER A 196 5.38 16.13 -0.25
N MET A 197 5.08 14.85 -0.52
CA MET A 197 5.41 14.14 -1.76
C MET A 197 4.31 14.24 -2.83
N GLY A 198 3.24 15.00 -2.59
CA GLY A 198 2.13 15.19 -3.54
C GLY A 198 0.88 14.35 -3.24
N GLY A 199 0.83 13.68 -2.09
CA GLY A 199 -0.38 13.01 -1.62
C GLY A 199 -1.52 14.00 -1.38
N LYS A 200 -2.74 13.64 -1.77
CA LYS A 200 -3.94 14.47 -1.66
C LYS A 200 -5.17 13.64 -1.34
N PHE A 201 -6.15 14.26 -0.68
CA PHE A 201 -7.47 13.67 -0.54
C PHE A 201 -8.26 13.77 -1.84
N VAL A 202 -9.00 12.72 -2.15
CA VAL A 202 -10.07 12.71 -3.14
C VAL A 202 -11.37 12.27 -2.48
N ASP A 203 -12.50 12.79 -2.95
CA ASP A 203 -13.80 12.31 -2.51
C ASP A 203 -14.02 10.84 -2.93
N TRP A 204 -14.98 10.18 -2.28
CA TRP A 204 -15.25 8.77 -2.49
C TRP A 204 -15.65 8.43 -3.94
N ASN A 205 -16.42 9.29 -4.62
CA ASN A 205 -16.83 9.03 -6.00
C ASN A 205 -15.63 9.11 -6.95
N THR A 206 -14.75 10.08 -6.75
CA THR A 206 -13.49 10.19 -7.48
C THR A 206 -12.63 8.95 -7.28
N PHE A 207 -12.44 8.48 -6.04
CA PHE A 207 -11.69 7.25 -5.76
C PHE A 207 -12.33 6.01 -6.41
N LYS A 208 -13.65 5.84 -6.26
CA LYS A 208 -14.42 4.72 -6.83
C LYS A 208 -14.29 4.66 -8.35
N ASN A 209 -14.34 5.81 -9.03
CA ASN A 209 -14.15 5.88 -10.49
C ASN A 209 -12.70 5.50 -10.88
N LEU A 210 -11.69 6.02 -10.17
CA LEU A 210 -10.29 5.65 -10.42
C LEU A 210 -10.06 4.15 -10.21
N LEU A 211 -10.62 3.57 -9.14
CA LEU A 211 -10.54 2.16 -8.85
C LEU A 211 -11.21 1.32 -9.94
N SER A 212 -12.46 1.64 -10.32
CA SER A 212 -13.18 0.94 -11.40
C SER A 212 -12.39 0.95 -12.70
N ASN A 213 -11.91 2.12 -13.14
CA ASN A 213 -11.14 2.26 -14.36
C ASN A 213 -9.83 1.45 -14.31
N GLY A 214 -9.14 1.47 -13.18
CA GLY A 214 -7.89 0.73 -13.03
C GLY A 214 -8.08 -0.79 -13.01
N LEU A 215 -9.25 -1.27 -12.58
CA LEU A 215 -9.60 -2.69 -12.59
C LEU A 215 -10.11 -3.18 -13.95
N GLU A 216 -10.76 -2.32 -14.76
CA GLU A 216 -11.27 -2.70 -16.08
C GLU A 216 -10.18 -3.19 -17.04
N GLU A 217 -8.95 -2.68 -16.92
CA GLU A 217 -7.82 -3.11 -17.75
C GLU A 217 -7.43 -4.59 -17.55
N ILE A 218 -7.79 -5.20 -16.42
CA ILE A 218 -7.59 -6.64 -16.16
C ILE A 218 -8.36 -7.51 -17.18
N TYR A 219 -9.44 -6.98 -17.74
CA TYR A 219 -10.26 -7.67 -18.73
C TYR A 219 -9.79 -7.47 -20.17
N LEU A 220 -8.96 -6.46 -20.44
CA LEU A 220 -8.43 -6.17 -21.77
C LEU A 220 -7.20 -7.03 -22.09
N ASP A 221 -6.36 -7.33 -21.10
CA ASP A 221 -5.16 -8.18 -21.25
C ASP A 221 -5.47 -9.70 -21.38
N LYS A 222 -6.74 -10.10 -21.28
CA LYS A 222 -7.21 -11.49 -21.44
C LYS A 222 -7.86 -11.78 -22.81
N LYS A 223 -7.80 -10.84 -23.76
CA LYS A 223 -8.24 -11.04 -25.17
C LYS A 223 -7.05 -11.19 -26.10
#